data_AF-A0A0Q8MG45-F1
#
_entry.id   AF-A0A0Q8MG45-F1
#
_cell.length_a   1.000
_cell.length_b   1.000
_cell.length_c   1.000
_cell.angle_alpha   90.00
_cell.angle_beta   90.00
_cell.angle_gamma   90.00
#
_symmetry.space_group_name_H-M   'P 1'
#
loop_
_entity.id
_entity.type
_entity.pdbx_description
1 polymer ?
#
loop_
_entity_poly.entity_id
_entity_poly.type
_entity_poly.pdbx_seq_one_letter_code
_entity_poly.pdbx_strand_id
1 'polypeptide(L)'
;MAAKIKSIESETTPENHRGEHISFAGKTAMGGWRVDPPGQIDNEHSQRPDMPPGHVDPDDTDPGGQTLPGTSEADSLQGGLGADSLSGGDGNDTLSGGAGADSLEGGAGADDFSVEGMAATADGLDHIFDFTSGEDRLALGAPATDENFSTATAADYAAATDAALQAVAGGADFVAVEVGADVIVFANTDGDPATLDVAVVLVGKSLSDIAPSDFV
;
A
#
# COMPACT_ATOMS: atom_id res chain seq x y z
N MET A 1 -24.51 1.21 -15.34
CA MET A 1 -23.64 2.33 -14.91
C MET A 1 -22.24 1.76 -14.89
N ALA A 2 -21.35 2.27 -15.74
CA ALA A 2 -20.06 1.66 -16.03
C ALA A 2 -19.00 2.20 -15.06
N ALA A 3 -18.45 1.34 -14.21
CA ALA A 3 -17.22 1.63 -13.47
C ALA A 3 -16.08 1.76 -14.48
N LYS A 4 -15.34 2.87 -14.43
CA LYS A 4 -14.23 3.13 -15.34
C LYS A 4 -12.96 2.57 -14.70
N ILE A 5 -12.75 1.27 -14.90
CA ILE A 5 -11.55 0.56 -14.47
C ILE A 5 -10.34 1.19 -15.20
N LYS A 6 -9.36 1.74 -14.46
CA LYS A 6 -7.99 1.90 -14.95
C LYS A 6 -7.21 0.67 -14.48
N SER A 7 -7.15 -0.36 -15.30
CA SER A 7 -6.34 -1.56 -15.08
C SER A 7 -5.78 -1.97 -16.44
N ILE A 8 -4.48 -2.24 -16.52
CA ILE A 8 -3.76 -2.54 -17.76
C ILE A 8 -3.82 -4.04 -18.00
N GLU A 9 -4.31 -4.43 -19.19
CA GLU A 9 -4.34 -5.82 -19.66
C GLU A 9 -2.89 -6.34 -19.84
N SER A 10 -2.57 -7.49 -19.24
CA SER A 10 -1.31 -8.20 -19.53
C SER A 10 -1.39 -8.83 -20.92
N GLU A 11 -0.78 -8.21 -21.93
CA GLU A 11 -0.56 -8.88 -23.21
C GLU A 11 0.58 -9.88 -23.08
N THR A 12 0.23 -11.14 -22.82
CA THR A 12 1.12 -12.26 -23.12
C THR A 12 1.11 -12.50 -24.63
N THR A 13 2.21 -12.21 -25.32
CA THR A 13 2.57 -12.98 -26.52
C THR A 13 3.99 -13.51 -26.42
N PRO A 14 4.20 -14.82 -26.66
CA PRO A 14 5.52 -15.42 -26.60
C PRO A 14 6.22 -15.37 -27.97
N GLU A 15 7.54 -15.38 -27.90
CA GLU A 15 8.51 -15.81 -28.93
C GLU A 15 8.98 -14.80 -30.01
N ASN A 16 10.26 -14.42 -29.81
CA ASN A 16 11.36 -14.70 -30.75
C ASN A 16 11.47 -13.76 -31.98
N HIS A 17 12.61 -13.05 -32.09
CA HIS A 17 13.57 -13.19 -33.20
C HIS A 17 14.65 -12.08 -33.12
N ARG A 18 15.86 -12.49 -32.73
CA ARG A 18 17.21 -12.11 -33.22
C ARG A 18 17.34 -10.88 -34.14
N GLY A 19 18.25 -9.95 -33.78
CA GLY A 19 18.89 -8.98 -34.69
C GLY A 19 17.91 -7.92 -35.25
N GLU A 20 18.25 -6.68 -35.54
CA GLU A 20 19.45 -6.13 -36.14
C GLU A 20 19.52 -4.64 -35.81
N HIS A 21 20.73 -4.10 -35.76
CA HIS A 21 20.99 -2.67 -35.69
C HIS A 21 20.41 -1.96 -36.93
N ILE A 22 19.53 -0.97 -36.73
CA ILE A 22 19.22 0.04 -37.75
C ILE A 22 19.56 1.44 -37.21
N SER A 23 20.76 1.91 -37.52
CA SER A 23 21.10 3.33 -37.42
C SER A 23 20.50 4.07 -38.62
N PHE A 24 19.70 5.10 -38.39
CA PHE A 24 19.35 6.06 -39.44
C PHE A 24 19.86 7.46 -39.10
N ALA A 25 20.75 7.94 -39.96
CA ALA A 25 21.30 9.28 -39.94
C ALA A 25 20.23 10.31 -40.30
N GLY A 26 20.12 11.35 -39.46
CA GLY A 26 19.59 12.68 -39.78
C GLY A 26 18.22 12.76 -40.45
N LYS A 27 17.15 12.90 -39.65
CA LYS A 27 16.06 13.89 -39.84
C LYS A 27 15.03 13.83 -38.70
N THR A 28 14.97 14.94 -37.97
CA THR A 28 13.90 15.48 -37.12
C THR A 28 12.60 14.66 -37.03
N ALA A 29 12.39 14.00 -35.89
CA ALA A 29 11.06 13.59 -35.45
C ALA A 29 10.50 14.66 -34.50
N MET A 30 9.37 15.23 -34.88
CA MET A 30 8.56 16.13 -34.09
C MET A 30 7.92 15.33 -32.95
N GLY A 31 8.01 15.83 -31.71
CA GLY A 31 7.43 15.20 -30.51
C GLY A 31 8.42 14.25 -29.84
N GLY A 32 9.35 14.84 -29.07
CA GLY A 32 10.51 14.15 -28.52
C GLY A 32 10.17 13.12 -27.46
N TRP A 33 10.31 11.84 -27.81
CA TRP A 33 10.74 10.80 -26.88
C TRP A 33 12.24 10.58 -27.13
N ARG A 34 13.08 11.09 -26.22
CA ARG A 34 14.50 10.69 -26.19
C ARG A 34 14.53 9.27 -25.63
N VAL A 35 15.25 8.38 -26.30
CA VAL A 35 15.50 7.03 -25.80
C VAL A 35 16.86 7.11 -25.13
N ASP A 36 16.89 7.10 -23.80
CA ASP A 36 18.14 7.20 -23.06
C ASP A 36 18.88 5.85 -23.03
N PRO A 37 20.23 5.86 -23.08
CA PRO A 37 21.01 4.63 -23.07
C PRO A 37 20.93 3.91 -21.71
N PRO A 38 21.07 2.57 -21.68
CA PRO A 38 20.91 1.79 -20.46
C PRO A 38 21.96 2.20 -19.41
N GLY A 39 21.48 2.68 -18.26
CA GLY A 39 22.32 3.03 -17.10
C GLY A 39 22.31 4.51 -16.68
N GLN A 40 21.43 5.36 -17.24
CA GLN A 40 21.15 6.68 -16.66
C GLN A 40 19.77 6.64 -16.00
N ILE A 41 19.74 6.59 -14.67
CA ILE A 41 18.62 7.14 -13.90
C ILE A 41 18.80 8.66 -13.92
N ASP A 42 18.48 9.30 -15.05
CA ASP A 42 18.42 10.75 -15.05
C ASP A 42 17.15 11.19 -14.31
N ASN A 43 17.35 12.15 -13.42
CA ASN A 43 16.35 12.70 -12.52
C ASN A 43 15.30 13.56 -13.25
N GLU A 44 15.01 13.22 -14.53
CA GLU A 44 14.14 13.94 -15.46
C GLU A 44 12.70 13.38 -15.50
N HIS A 45 12.43 12.19 -14.95
CA HIS A 45 11.05 11.66 -14.85
C HIS A 45 10.16 12.50 -13.92
N SER A 46 10.74 13.17 -12.92
CA SER A 46 10.06 14.10 -12.01
C SER A 46 9.67 15.45 -12.67
N GLN A 47 9.94 15.66 -13.97
CA GLN A 47 9.74 16.95 -14.65
C GLN A 47 8.75 16.89 -15.83
N ARG A 48 7.91 15.85 -15.97
CA ARG A 48 6.84 15.83 -16.99
C ARG A 48 5.69 16.75 -16.58
N PRO A 49 5.54 17.97 -17.15
CA PRO A 49 4.56 18.96 -16.70
C PRO A 49 3.15 18.70 -17.29
N ASP A 50 2.95 17.57 -17.96
CA ASP A 50 1.79 17.25 -18.79
C ASP A 50 0.85 16.19 -18.20
N MET A 51 1.08 15.72 -16.98
CA MET A 51 0.16 14.81 -16.27
C MET A 51 -0.99 15.59 -15.60
N PRO A 52 -2.25 15.14 -15.74
CA PRO A 52 -3.34 15.64 -14.91
C PRO A 52 -3.11 15.25 -13.44
N PRO A 53 -3.54 16.06 -12.45
CA PRO A 53 -3.55 15.64 -11.05
C PRO A 53 -4.25 14.28 -10.89
N GLY A 54 -3.68 13.37 -10.10
CA GLY A 54 -4.25 12.03 -9.86
C GLY A 54 -3.92 10.95 -10.92
N HIS A 55 -2.85 11.13 -11.71
CA HIS A 55 -2.35 10.09 -12.62
C HIS A 55 -0.97 9.58 -12.17
N VAL A 56 -0.88 8.28 -11.87
CA VAL A 56 0.37 7.56 -11.56
C VAL A 56 1.06 7.10 -12.85
N ASP A 57 2.39 7.25 -12.90
CA ASP A 57 3.22 6.61 -13.93
C ASP A 57 3.54 5.18 -13.48
N PRO A 58 3.04 4.14 -14.16
CA PRO A 58 3.27 2.74 -13.76
C PRO A 58 4.73 2.27 -13.96
N ASP A 59 5.60 3.08 -14.56
CA ASP A 59 7.03 2.78 -14.75
C ASP A 59 7.93 3.53 -13.74
N ASP A 60 7.35 4.29 -12.80
CA ASP A 60 8.12 5.04 -11.80
C ASP A 60 8.60 4.11 -10.68
N THR A 61 9.83 3.64 -10.84
CA THR A 61 10.62 3.02 -9.76
C THR A 61 11.36 4.10 -8.98
N ASP A 62 10.74 5.25 -8.71
CA ASP A 62 11.35 6.30 -7.90
C ASP A 62 11.53 5.75 -6.48
N PRO A 63 12.77 5.62 -5.97
CA PRO A 63 12.98 5.29 -4.57
C PRO A 63 12.64 6.47 -3.63
N GLY A 64 12.29 7.64 -4.18
CA GLY A 64 11.81 8.81 -3.46
C GLY A 64 10.32 8.67 -3.12
N GLY A 65 10.01 8.76 -1.83
CA GLY A 65 8.64 8.77 -1.34
C GLY A 65 7.76 9.82 -2.02
N GLN A 66 6.56 9.41 -2.41
CA GLN A 66 5.58 10.18 -3.15
C GLN A 66 4.59 10.88 -2.22
N THR A 67 3.95 11.94 -2.71
CA THR A 67 2.80 12.56 -2.04
C THR A 67 1.62 12.56 -2.99
N LEU A 68 0.61 11.77 -2.68
CA LEU A 68 -0.54 11.50 -3.53
C LEU A 68 -1.82 12.03 -2.86
N PRO A 69 -2.24 13.27 -3.19
CA PRO A 69 -3.55 13.77 -2.80
C PRO A 69 -4.62 13.26 -3.77
N GLY A 70 -5.69 12.70 -3.23
CA GLY A 70 -6.91 12.36 -3.91
C GLY A 70 -7.86 13.55 -4.01
N THR A 71 -9.12 13.26 -4.32
CA THR A 71 -10.12 14.23 -4.73
C THR A 71 -11.34 14.20 -3.82
N SER A 72 -12.50 14.59 -4.35
CA SER A 72 -13.78 14.51 -3.63
C SER A 72 -14.67 13.38 -4.18
N GLU A 73 -14.07 12.48 -4.94
CA GLU A 73 -14.71 11.36 -5.61
C GLU A 73 -13.95 10.08 -5.22
N ALA A 74 -14.53 8.91 -5.46
CA ALA A 74 -13.85 7.65 -5.21
C ALA A 74 -12.58 7.50 -6.05
N ASP A 75 -11.43 7.46 -5.37
CA ASP A 75 -10.10 7.39 -5.92
C ASP A 75 -9.42 6.05 -5.63
N SER A 76 -8.41 5.73 -6.43
CA SER A 76 -7.53 4.58 -6.21
C SER A 76 -6.09 5.08 -6.24
N LEU A 77 -5.45 5.06 -5.08
CA LEU A 77 -4.13 5.61 -4.82
C LEU A 77 -3.13 4.48 -4.55
N GLN A 78 -1.98 4.52 -5.22
CA GLN A 78 -0.90 3.55 -5.05
C GLN A 78 0.45 4.27 -4.96
N GLY A 79 1.17 4.10 -3.84
CA GLY A 79 2.44 4.79 -3.53
C GLY A 79 3.65 4.20 -4.25
N GLY A 80 3.80 2.87 -4.25
CA GLY A 80 4.87 2.20 -4.99
C GLY A 80 6.03 1.77 -4.09
N LEU A 81 7.25 2.24 -4.37
CA LEU A 81 8.42 1.96 -3.53
C LEU A 81 8.80 3.23 -2.78
N GLY A 82 9.18 3.12 -1.52
CA GLY A 82 9.68 4.25 -0.73
C GLY A 82 8.80 4.53 0.48
N ALA A 83 8.90 5.74 1.03
CA ALA A 83 8.05 6.17 2.14
C ALA A 83 7.04 7.17 1.61
N ASP A 84 5.88 6.68 1.20
CA ASP A 84 4.85 7.42 0.50
C ASP A 84 3.86 8.07 1.47
N SER A 85 3.21 9.14 1.03
CA SER A 85 2.14 9.82 1.75
C SER A 85 0.91 9.91 0.86
N LEU A 86 -0.14 9.14 1.18
CA LEU A 86 -1.38 9.06 0.43
C LEU A 86 -2.51 9.67 1.25
N SER A 87 -3.34 10.50 0.61
CA SER A 87 -4.53 11.10 1.21
C SER A 87 -5.70 10.95 0.25
N GLY A 88 -6.75 10.20 0.59
CA GLY A 88 -7.90 9.91 -0.27
C GLY A 88 -8.79 11.13 -0.51
N GLY A 89 -9.16 11.83 0.56
CA GLY A 89 -9.95 13.07 0.47
C GLY A 89 -11.40 12.82 0.85
N ASP A 90 -12.36 13.29 0.04
CA ASP A 90 -13.75 12.82 0.22
C ASP A 90 -13.99 11.72 -0.81
N GLY A 91 -14.70 10.65 -0.46
CA GLY A 91 -14.91 9.56 -1.42
C GLY A 91 -15.00 8.21 -0.75
N ASN A 92 -15.07 7.17 -1.56
CA ASN A 92 -14.81 5.83 -1.06
C ASN A 92 -13.53 5.38 -1.76
N ASP A 93 -12.42 5.54 -1.08
CA ASP A 93 -11.11 5.49 -1.69
C ASP A 93 -10.44 4.14 -1.44
N THR A 94 -9.58 3.72 -2.36
CA THR A 94 -8.73 2.53 -2.17
C THR A 94 -7.28 2.98 -2.12
N LEU A 95 -6.63 2.82 -0.97
CA LEU A 95 -5.26 3.27 -0.73
C LEU A 95 -4.33 2.07 -0.56
N SER A 96 -3.24 2.03 -1.34
CA SER A 96 -2.16 1.06 -1.19
C SER A 96 -0.82 1.80 -1.09
N GLY A 97 -0.15 1.71 0.06
CA GLY A 97 1.17 2.32 0.25
C GLY A 97 2.20 1.69 -0.69
N GLY A 98 2.28 0.36 -0.67
CA GLY A 98 3.25 -0.40 -1.43
C GLY A 98 4.38 -0.85 -0.51
N ALA A 99 5.62 -0.73 -0.95
CA ALA A 99 6.77 -1.17 -0.17
C ALA A 99 7.49 0.01 0.48
N GLY A 100 7.47 0.02 1.81
CA GLY A 100 8.25 0.90 2.67
C GLY A 100 7.44 1.31 3.87
N ALA A 101 7.72 2.49 4.43
CA ALA A 101 6.97 2.99 5.60
C ALA A 101 6.05 4.12 5.13
N ASP A 102 4.81 3.78 4.83
CA ASP A 102 3.88 4.69 4.20
C ASP A 102 2.97 5.39 5.20
N SER A 103 2.49 6.58 4.86
CA SER A 103 1.53 7.37 5.63
C SER A 103 0.23 7.47 4.85
N LEU A 104 -0.82 6.83 5.34
CA LEU A 104 -2.11 6.71 4.66
C LEU A 104 -3.20 7.46 5.45
N GLU A 105 -4.00 8.25 4.74
CA GLU A 105 -5.17 8.95 5.26
C GLU A 105 -6.31 8.74 4.26
N GLY A 106 -7.40 8.11 4.67
CA GLY A 106 -8.55 7.84 3.78
C GLY A 106 -9.36 9.10 3.54
N GLY A 107 -9.62 9.84 4.61
CA GLY A 107 -10.41 11.04 4.66
C GLY A 107 -11.86 10.73 5.02
N ALA A 108 -12.80 11.28 4.26
CA ALA A 108 -14.22 11.14 4.53
C ALA A 108 -14.87 10.13 3.57
N GLY A 109 -15.42 9.07 4.14
CA GLY A 109 -16.27 8.10 3.45
C GLY A 109 -15.92 6.69 3.88
N ALA A 110 -16.15 5.71 3.00
CA ALA A 110 -15.84 4.32 3.32
C ALA A 110 -14.65 3.87 2.48
N ASP A 111 -13.49 3.82 3.11
CA ASP A 111 -12.19 3.62 2.47
C ASP A 111 -11.66 2.20 2.68
N ASP A 112 -10.94 1.68 1.69
CA ASP A 112 -10.30 0.37 1.71
C ASP A 112 -8.76 0.57 1.70
N PHE A 113 -8.12 0.30 2.83
CA PHE A 113 -6.65 0.34 2.97
C PHE A 113 -6.07 -1.04 2.66
N SER A 114 -5.39 -1.15 1.53
CA SER A 114 -4.67 -2.36 1.10
C SER A 114 -3.24 -2.31 1.61
N VAL A 115 -2.92 -3.14 2.59
CA VAL A 115 -1.58 -3.20 3.16
C VAL A 115 -0.82 -4.34 2.48
N GLU A 116 0.15 -3.99 1.66
CA GLU A 116 1.02 -4.93 0.93
C GLU A 116 2.40 -5.05 1.62
N GLY A 117 2.41 -5.14 2.95
CA GLY A 117 3.65 -5.21 3.73
C GLY A 117 4.26 -6.60 3.75
N MET A 118 5.56 -6.71 3.43
CA MET A 118 6.36 -7.90 3.71
C MET A 118 7.11 -7.75 5.05
N ALA A 119 6.79 -8.64 5.99
CA ALA A 119 7.41 -8.83 7.30
C ALA A 119 7.25 -7.64 8.27
N ALA A 120 6.77 -7.95 9.49
CA ALA A 120 6.52 -7.00 10.58
C ALA A 120 7.79 -6.36 11.19
N THR A 121 8.68 -5.80 10.36
CA THR A 121 9.85 -5.02 10.80
C THR A 121 9.44 -3.56 11.01
N ALA A 122 9.74 -3.02 12.19
CA ALA A 122 9.26 -1.72 12.67
C ALA A 122 9.57 -0.52 11.75
N ASP A 123 10.60 -0.61 10.92
CA ASP A 123 11.08 0.50 10.08
C ASP A 123 10.35 0.58 8.72
N GLY A 124 9.45 -0.36 8.41
CA GLY A 124 8.73 -0.47 7.13
C GLY A 124 7.26 -0.80 7.31
N LEU A 125 6.65 -0.30 8.39
CA LEU A 125 5.21 -0.44 8.58
C LEU A 125 4.47 0.77 8.05
N ASP A 126 3.31 0.51 7.48
CA ASP A 126 2.37 1.55 7.07
C ASP A 126 1.66 2.12 8.31
N HIS A 127 1.43 3.42 8.28
CA HIS A 127 0.76 4.20 9.31
C HIS A 127 -0.54 4.77 8.74
N ILE A 128 -1.68 4.37 9.30
CA ILE A 128 -3.00 4.90 8.95
C ILE A 128 -3.43 5.89 10.03
N PHE A 129 -3.74 7.13 9.65
CA PHE A 129 -3.95 8.24 10.60
C PHE A 129 -5.39 8.47 11.03
N ASP A 130 -6.37 8.07 10.22
CA ASP A 130 -7.77 8.46 10.41
C ASP A 130 -8.76 7.30 10.46
N PHE A 131 -8.28 6.05 10.42
CA PHE A 131 -9.10 4.83 10.41
C PHE A 131 -10.36 4.86 11.30
N THR A 132 -11.54 4.69 10.71
CA THR A 132 -12.84 4.75 11.39
C THR A 132 -13.57 3.42 11.28
N SER A 133 -13.61 2.64 12.36
CA SER A 133 -14.32 1.35 12.38
C SER A 133 -15.80 1.48 11.98
N GLY A 134 -16.27 0.53 11.17
CA GLY A 134 -17.62 0.51 10.60
C GLY A 134 -17.82 1.38 9.35
N GLU A 135 -16.87 2.24 9.00
CA GLU A 135 -16.79 2.94 7.72
C GLU A 135 -15.56 2.42 6.93
N ASP A 136 -14.42 2.49 7.61
CA ASP A 136 -13.07 1.96 7.36
C ASP A 136 -12.96 0.46 7.07
N ARG A 137 -12.12 0.04 6.13
CA ARG A 137 -11.70 -1.37 5.97
C ARG A 137 -10.20 -1.53 5.76
N LEU A 138 -9.64 -2.57 6.36
CA LEU A 138 -8.26 -3.01 6.16
C LEU A 138 -8.25 -4.33 5.37
N ALA A 139 -7.70 -4.28 4.16
CA ALA A 139 -7.46 -5.46 3.34
C ALA A 139 -6.04 -5.99 3.64
N LEU A 140 -5.97 -7.05 4.45
CA LEU A 140 -4.72 -7.69 4.88
C LEU A 140 -4.51 -9.08 4.23
N GLY A 141 -5.26 -9.38 3.15
CA GLY A 141 -5.15 -10.61 2.38
C GLY A 141 -6.07 -11.76 2.83
N ALA A 142 -6.74 -11.62 3.97
CA ALA A 142 -7.81 -12.51 4.42
C ALA A 142 -8.80 -11.76 5.32
N PRO A 143 -10.08 -12.18 5.37
CA PRO A 143 -11.05 -11.61 6.27
C PRO A 143 -10.85 -12.11 7.70
N ALA A 144 -11.04 -11.23 8.68
CA ALA A 144 -11.11 -11.64 10.09
C ALA A 144 -12.50 -12.17 10.44
N THR A 145 -12.53 -13.00 11.48
CA THR A 145 -13.71 -13.57 12.12
C THR A 145 -13.54 -13.46 13.64
N ASP A 146 -14.64 -13.55 14.39
CA ASP A 146 -14.55 -13.51 15.86
C ASP A 146 -13.71 -14.66 16.46
N GLU A 147 -13.48 -15.75 15.71
CA GLU A 147 -12.69 -16.90 16.16
C GLU A 147 -11.18 -16.75 15.91
N ASN A 148 -10.79 -15.98 14.89
CA ASN A 148 -9.39 -15.78 14.51
C ASN A 148 -8.86 -14.38 14.85
N PHE A 149 -9.68 -13.53 15.49
CA PHE A 149 -9.29 -12.20 15.96
C PHE A 149 -8.97 -12.19 17.46
N SER A 150 -7.82 -11.66 17.83
CA SER A 150 -7.37 -11.49 19.20
C SER A 150 -6.94 -10.05 19.47
N THR A 151 -7.03 -9.64 20.73
CA THR A 151 -6.57 -8.32 21.17
C THR A 151 -5.57 -8.46 22.31
N ALA A 152 -4.57 -7.56 22.34
CA ALA A 152 -3.59 -7.50 23.41
C ALA A 152 -3.16 -6.06 23.68
N THR A 153 -2.44 -5.86 24.78
CA THR A 153 -1.82 -4.57 25.13
C THR A 153 -0.33 -4.80 25.36
N ALA A 154 0.52 -3.92 24.85
CA ALA A 154 1.96 -4.00 24.99
C ALA A 154 2.57 -2.65 25.41
N ALA A 155 3.74 -2.70 26.04
CA ALA A 155 4.43 -1.51 26.51
C ALA A 155 5.14 -0.76 25.37
N ASP A 156 5.66 -1.50 24.39
CA ASP A 156 6.44 -1.01 23.25
C ASP A 156 6.26 -1.96 22.06
N TYR A 157 6.72 -1.56 20.86
CA TYR A 157 6.64 -2.35 19.63
C TYR A 157 7.18 -3.78 19.77
N ALA A 158 8.35 -3.96 20.40
CA ALA A 158 8.94 -5.28 20.58
C ALA A 158 8.05 -6.22 21.42
N ALA A 159 7.42 -5.69 22.47
CA ALA A 159 6.46 -6.44 23.27
C ALA A 159 5.15 -6.71 22.51
N ALA A 160 4.80 -5.84 21.56
CA ALA A 160 3.63 -6.05 20.71
C ALA A 160 3.83 -7.22 19.74
N THR A 161 5.00 -7.32 19.11
CA THR A 161 5.37 -8.46 18.29
C THR A 161 5.36 -9.77 19.10
N ASP A 162 5.91 -9.77 20.32
CA ASP A 162 5.88 -10.95 21.20
C ASP A 162 4.45 -11.36 21.58
N ALA A 163 3.57 -10.40 21.84
CA ALA A 163 2.16 -10.64 22.14
C ALA A 163 1.41 -11.20 20.93
N ALA A 164 1.67 -10.64 19.74
CA ALA A 164 1.10 -11.12 18.48
C ALA A 164 1.52 -12.57 18.19
N LEU A 165 2.81 -12.89 18.28
CA LEU A 165 3.32 -14.26 18.10
C LEU A 165 2.70 -15.25 19.08
N GLN A 166 2.47 -14.85 20.34
CA GLN A 166 1.79 -15.72 21.31
C GLN A 166 0.32 -15.97 20.95
N ALA A 167 -0.39 -14.94 20.49
CA ALA A 167 -1.78 -15.08 20.08
C ALA A 167 -1.91 -15.92 18.80
N VAL A 168 -1.00 -15.75 17.84
CA VAL A 168 -0.96 -16.56 16.62
C VAL A 168 -0.60 -18.02 16.92
N ALA A 169 0.34 -18.27 17.83
CA ALA A 169 0.61 -19.62 18.35
C ALA A 169 -0.60 -20.24 19.08
N GLY A 170 -1.52 -19.39 19.56
CA GLY A 170 -2.82 -19.78 20.13
C GLY A 170 -3.92 -20.03 19.09
N GLY A 171 -3.67 -19.78 17.81
CA GLY A 171 -4.61 -19.97 16.70
C GLY A 171 -5.33 -18.71 16.22
N ALA A 172 -4.87 -17.51 16.62
CA ALA A 172 -5.36 -16.26 16.03
C ALA A 172 -4.67 -16.00 14.67
N ASP A 173 -5.43 -15.52 13.70
CA ASP A 173 -4.88 -15.04 12.42
C ASP A 173 -4.65 -13.53 12.49
N PHE A 174 -5.50 -12.80 13.22
CA PHE A 174 -5.43 -11.35 13.38
C PHE A 174 -5.23 -10.99 14.84
N VAL A 175 -4.28 -10.09 15.11
CA VAL A 175 -4.00 -9.60 16.46
C VAL A 175 -3.88 -8.08 16.46
N ALA A 176 -4.82 -7.41 17.11
CA ALA A 176 -4.73 -5.98 17.38
C ALA A 176 -4.05 -5.74 18.73
N VAL A 177 -2.93 -5.02 18.73
CA VAL A 177 -2.14 -4.76 19.93
C VAL A 177 -2.06 -3.27 20.22
N GLU A 178 -2.59 -2.84 21.36
CA GLU A 178 -2.49 -1.46 21.82
C GLU A 178 -1.09 -1.17 22.34
N VAL A 179 -0.46 -0.12 21.84
CA VAL A 179 0.85 0.39 22.27
C VAL A 179 0.74 1.89 22.52
N GLY A 180 0.56 2.27 23.79
CA GLY A 180 0.45 3.67 24.16
C GLY A 180 -0.85 4.31 23.69
N ALA A 181 -0.80 5.07 22.59
CA ALA A 181 -1.96 5.75 21.99
C ALA A 181 -2.31 5.22 20.59
N ASP A 182 -1.58 4.21 20.13
CA ASP A 182 -1.71 3.63 18.79
C ASP A 182 -2.06 2.14 18.91
N VAL A 183 -2.66 1.58 17.86
CA VAL A 183 -2.90 0.13 17.75
C VAL A 183 -2.09 -0.41 16.59
N ILE A 184 -1.36 -1.49 16.80
CA ILE A 184 -0.68 -2.22 15.74
C ILE A 184 -1.50 -3.47 15.43
N VAL A 185 -1.94 -3.61 14.19
CA VAL A 185 -2.60 -4.83 13.74
C VAL A 185 -1.55 -5.72 13.09
N PHE A 186 -1.48 -6.96 13.54
CA PHE A 186 -0.68 -8.02 12.94
C PHE A 186 -1.60 -9.06 12.30
N ALA A 187 -1.23 -9.54 11.13
CA ALA A 187 -1.92 -10.62 10.44
C ALA A 187 -0.96 -11.77 10.10
N ASN A 188 -1.42 -12.99 10.35
CA ASN A 188 -0.87 -14.22 9.85
C ASN A 188 -1.78 -14.73 8.72
N THR A 189 -1.29 -14.69 7.51
CA THR A 189 -2.04 -14.98 6.28
C THR A 189 -1.66 -16.32 5.67
N ASP A 190 -0.46 -16.83 5.95
CA ASP A 190 0.02 -18.11 5.45
C ASP A 190 -0.28 -19.29 6.40
N GLY A 191 -0.72 -18.98 7.63
CA GLY A 191 -1.10 -19.94 8.66
C GLY A 191 0.09 -20.59 9.37
N ASP A 192 1.32 -20.10 9.18
CA ASP A 192 2.49 -20.49 9.96
C ASP A 192 2.50 -19.73 11.28
N PRO A 193 2.31 -20.39 12.43
CA PRO A 193 2.27 -19.71 13.71
C PRO A 193 3.63 -19.16 14.18
N ALA A 194 4.70 -19.42 13.43
CA ALA A 194 6.03 -18.91 13.73
C ALA A 194 6.33 -17.54 13.10
N THR A 195 5.51 -17.08 12.17
CA THR A 195 5.72 -15.83 11.42
C THR A 195 4.52 -14.89 11.51
N LEU A 196 4.82 -13.60 11.36
CA LEU A 196 3.82 -12.56 11.12
C LEU A 196 4.11 -12.04 9.72
N ASP A 197 3.08 -12.05 8.88
CA ASP A 197 3.25 -11.76 7.46
C ASP A 197 3.13 -10.27 7.21
N VAL A 198 2.08 -9.68 7.79
CA VAL A 198 1.69 -8.29 7.58
C VAL A 198 1.50 -7.61 8.93
N ALA A 199 1.90 -6.34 9.01
CA ALA A 199 1.55 -5.48 10.13
C ALA A 199 1.29 -4.05 9.66
N VAL A 200 0.41 -3.35 10.37
CA VAL A 200 0.05 -1.95 10.09
C VAL A 200 -0.22 -1.21 11.40
N VAL A 201 0.15 0.07 11.45
CA VAL A 201 -0.07 0.94 12.60
C VAL A 201 -1.29 1.81 12.37
N LEU A 202 -2.22 1.78 13.30
CA LEU A 202 -3.38 2.65 13.37
C LEU A 202 -3.12 3.73 14.42
N VAL A 203 -2.83 4.94 13.95
CA VAL A 203 -2.35 6.04 14.77
C VAL A 203 -3.53 6.67 15.53
N GLY A 204 -3.36 6.89 16.83
CA GLY A 204 -4.37 7.53 17.67
C GLY A 204 -5.63 6.69 17.92
N LYS A 205 -5.59 5.38 17.65
CA LYS A 205 -6.70 4.45 17.85
C LYS A 205 -6.52 3.62 19.12
N SER A 206 -7.63 3.16 19.69
CA SER A 206 -7.66 2.23 20.83
C SER A 206 -8.32 0.91 20.43
N LEU A 207 -8.18 -0.15 21.23
CA LEU A 207 -8.79 -1.45 20.91
C LEU A 207 -10.33 -1.41 20.81
N SER A 208 -10.98 -0.39 21.39
CA SER A 208 -12.42 -0.18 21.24
C SER A 208 -12.83 0.29 19.85
N ASP A 209 -11.88 0.82 19.09
CA ASP A 209 -12.10 1.39 17.76
C ASP A 209 -11.75 0.39 16.65
N ILE A 210 -11.54 -0.89 17.00
CA ILE A 210 -11.19 -1.97 16.08
C ILE A 210 -12.16 -3.14 16.26
N ALA A 211 -12.77 -3.58 15.17
CA ALA A 211 -13.66 -4.73 15.15
C ALA A 211 -13.21 -5.77 14.12
N PRO A 212 -13.50 -7.06 14.30
CA PRO A 212 -13.24 -8.09 13.30
C PRO A 212 -13.89 -7.79 11.94
N SER A 213 -15.01 -7.06 11.93
CA SER A 213 -15.72 -6.65 10.71
C SER A 213 -14.95 -5.65 9.85
N ASP A 214 -13.90 -5.04 10.39
CA ASP A 214 -13.10 -4.04 9.70
C ASP A 214 -12.06 -4.68 8.77
N PHE A 215 -11.84 -5.99 8.85
CA PHE A 215 -10.85 -6.71 8.04
C PHE A 215 -11.50 -7.48 6.90
N VAL A 216 -10.96 -7.34 5.69
CA VAL A 216 -11.51 -7.94 4.44
C VAL A 216 -10.52 -8.78 3.66
#